data_AF-A0A935AIM1-F1
#
_entry.id   AF-A0A935AIM1-F1
#
_cell.length_a   1.000
_cell.length_b   1.000
_cell.length_c   1.000
_cell.angle_alpha   90.00
_cell.angle_beta   90.00
_cell.angle_gamma   90.00
#
_symmetry.space_group_name_H-M   'P 1'
#
loop_
_entity.id
_entity.type
_entity.pdbx_description
1 polymer ?
#
loop_
_entity_poly.entity_id
_entity_poly.type
_entity_poly.pdbx_seq_one_letter_code
_entity_poly.pdbx_strand_id
1 'polypeptide(L)'
;MAHAVTAEDLFHELKRMPALEREKFFVLLSTNAFRSEDLSHEELFGHLSGDEFTAEEASEYLEVSMSTFRRYVANHKLLPRSTVGRSQLFSVSDLKRFKKALKAAKG
;
A
#
# COMPACT_ATOMS: atom_id res chain seq x y z
N MET A 1 -7.51 9.63 -37.07
CA MET A 1 -7.29 10.06 -35.68
C MET A 1 -8.34 9.34 -34.85
N ALA A 2 -7.93 8.54 -33.86
CA ALA A 2 -8.89 7.87 -32.99
C ALA A 2 -9.58 8.94 -32.13
N HIS A 3 -10.89 9.12 -32.30
CA HIS A 3 -11.67 9.97 -31.42
C HIS A 3 -11.73 9.27 -30.07
N ALA A 4 -10.89 9.71 -29.13
CA ALA A 4 -10.97 9.27 -27.75
C ALA A 4 -12.29 9.80 -27.17
N VAL A 5 -13.14 8.89 -26.70
CA VAL A 5 -14.38 9.25 -26.00
C VAL A 5 -13.99 10.06 -24.77
N THR A 6 -14.53 11.27 -24.64
CA THR A 6 -14.23 12.14 -23.50
C THR A 6 -15.03 11.72 -22.26
N ALA A 7 -14.61 12.20 -21.09
CA ALA A 7 -15.35 11.96 -19.85
C ALA A 7 -16.77 12.57 -19.92
N GLU A 8 -16.89 13.72 -20.57
CA GLU A 8 -18.15 14.41 -20.82
C GLU A 8 -19.06 13.58 -21.74
N ASP A 9 -18.53 12.98 -22.80
CA ASP A 9 -19.27 12.12 -23.71
C ASP A 9 -19.83 10.89 -22.97
N LEU A 10 -19.00 10.22 -22.17
CA LEU A 10 -19.43 9.08 -21.33
C LEU A 10 -20.53 9.47 -20.34
N PHE A 11 -20.41 10.64 -19.73
CA PHE A 11 -21.42 11.13 -18.80
C PHE A 11 -22.76 11.41 -19.49
N HIS A 12 -22.73 11.96 -20.70
CA HIS A 12 -23.94 12.15 -21.50
C HIS A 12 -24.59 10.83 -21.92
N GLU A 13 -23.81 9.79 -22.22
CA GLU A 13 -24.31 8.45 -22.52
C GLU A 13 -24.96 7.80 -21.29
N LEU A 14 -24.34 7.90 -20.11
CA LEU A 14 -24.90 7.38 -18.85
C LEU A 14 -26.24 8.01 -18.48
N LYS A 15 -26.41 9.31 -18.75
CA LYS A 15 -27.69 10.00 -18.54
C LYS A 15 -28.81 9.41 -19.38
N ARG A 16 -28.52 9.04 -20.64
CA ARG A 16 -29.48 8.47 -21.59
C ARG A 16 -29.80 6.99 -21.33
N MET A 17 -28.99 6.32 -20.53
CA MET A 17 -29.18 4.90 -20.19
C MET A 17 -30.42 4.68 -19.30
N PRO A 18 -31.25 3.65 -19.56
CA PRO A 18 -32.34 3.27 -18.66
C PRO A 18 -31.83 2.94 -17.25
N ALA A 19 -32.63 3.21 -16.22
CA ALA A 19 -32.22 3.08 -14.82
C ALA A 19 -31.61 1.71 -14.49
N LEU A 20 -32.26 0.64 -14.93
CA LEU A 20 -31.82 -0.74 -14.69
C LEU A 20 -30.48 -1.08 -15.35
N GLU A 21 -30.22 -0.55 -16.55
CA GLU A 21 -28.92 -0.76 -17.21
C GLU A 21 -27.83 0.12 -16.61
N ARG A 22 -28.19 1.32 -16.15
CA ARG A 22 -27.25 2.20 -15.46
C ARG A 22 -26.74 1.56 -14.17
N GLU A 23 -27.63 0.93 -13.40
CA GLU A 23 -27.27 0.18 -12.19
C GLU A 23 -26.31 -0.97 -12.50
N LYS A 24 -26.61 -1.80 -13.52
CA LYS A 24 -25.72 -2.89 -13.95
C LYS A 24 -24.36 -2.36 -14.42
N PHE A 25 -24.35 -1.25 -15.16
CA PHE A 25 -23.11 -0.62 -15.60
C PHE A 25 -22.23 -0.20 -14.41
N PHE A 26 -22.81 0.41 -13.37
CA PHE A 26 -22.05 0.76 -12.16
C PHE A 26 -21.50 -0.46 -11.42
N VAL A 27 -22.23 -1.57 -11.39
CA VAL A 27 -21.73 -2.84 -10.84
C VAL A 27 -20.54 -3.35 -11.67
N LEU A 28 -20.64 -3.34 -13.00
CA LEU A 28 -19.55 -3.77 -13.88
C LEU A 28 -18.33 -2.85 -13.78
N LEU A 29 -18.52 -1.53 -13.72
CA LEU A 29 -17.45 -0.55 -13.58
C LEU A 29 -16.72 -0.72 -12.24
N SER A 30 -17.46 -0.78 -11.13
CA SER A 30 -16.86 -0.98 -9.80
C SER A 30 -16.15 -2.33 -9.67
N THR A 31 -16.65 -3.36 -10.35
CA THR A 31 -16.04 -4.69 -10.34
C THR A 31 -14.81 -4.79 -11.22
N ASN A 32 -14.72 -4.07 -12.35
CA ASN A 32 -13.70 -4.34 -13.37
C ASN A 32 -12.77 -3.16 -13.68
N ALA A 33 -13.24 -1.91 -13.60
CA ALA A 33 -12.41 -0.75 -13.97
C ALA A 33 -11.43 -0.30 -12.88
N PHE A 34 -11.71 -0.68 -11.62
CA PHE A 34 -10.85 -0.42 -10.46
C PHE A 34 -10.27 -1.69 -9.84
N ARG A 35 -10.57 -2.85 -10.42
CA ARG A 35 -9.66 -3.98 -10.29
C ARG A 35 -8.47 -3.63 -11.17
N SER A 36 -7.53 -2.90 -10.57
CA SER A 36 -6.14 -3.03 -10.95
C SER A 36 -5.89 -4.52 -11.19
N GLU A 37 -5.49 -4.84 -12.42
CA GLU A 37 -4.74 -6.05 -12.74
C GLU A 37 -3.85 -6.39 -11.55
N ASP A 38 -3.70 -7.67 -11.19
CA ASP A 38 -2.90 -8.13 -10.03
C ASP A 38 -1.53 -7.45 -9.98
N LEU A 39 -1.47 -6.22 -9.46
CA LEU A 39 -0.28 -5.40 -9.49
C LEU A 39 0.68 -6.16 -8.61
N SER A 40 1.82 -6.54 -9.19
CA SER A 40 2.83 -7.21 -8.41
C SER A 40 3.15 -6.32 -7.21
N HIS A 41 3.53 -6.92 -6.08
CA HIS A 41 3.94 -6.15 -4.91
C HIS A 41 5.05 -5.14 -5.25
N GLU A 42 5.83 -5.41 -6.30
CA GLU A 42 6.86 -4.53 -6.84
C GLU A 42 6.29 -3.33 -7.61
N GLU A 43 5.20 -3.48 -8.36
CA GLU A 43 4.55 -2.34 -9.03
C GLU A 43 3.77 -1.46 -8.04
N LEU A 44 3.15 -2.08 -7.03
CA LEU A 44 2.38 -1.33 -6.03
C LEU A 44 3.25 -0.71 -4.92
N PHE A 45 4.34 -1.36 -4.53
CA PHE A 45 5.19 -0.93 -3.40
C PHE A 45 6.67 -0.81 -3.77
N GLY A 46 7.07 -0.92 -5.04
CA GLY A 46 8.46 -0.81 -5.47
C GLY A 46 9.06 0.56 -5.17
N HIS A 47 8.25 1.61 -5.19
CA HIS A 47 8.66 2.95 -4.75
C HIS A 47 9.05 2.97 -3.25
N LEU A 48 8.44 2.13 -2.41
CA LEU A 48 8.78 1.99 -0.99
C LEU A 48 10.04 1.15 -0.75
N SER A 49 10.62 0.52 -1.77
CA SER A 49 11.79 -0.37 -1.59
C SER A 49 13.05 0.38 -1.16
N GLY A 50 13.15 1.67 -1.49
CA GLY A 50 14.18 2.59 -1.02
C GLY A 50 13.77 3.44 0.18
N ASP A 51 12.51 3.35 0.63
CA ASP A 51 11.99 4.24 1.66
C ASP A 51 12.44 3.81 3.06
N GLU A 52 12.53 4.81 3.91
CA GLU A 52 12.80 4.65 5.33
C GLU A 52 11.58 5.11 6.13
N PHE A 53 11.19 4.31 7.10
CA PHE A 53 10.10 4.61 8.01
C PHE A 53 10.62 5.20 9.29
N THR A 54 9.89 6.16 9.83
CA THR A 54 10.05 6.59 11.22
C THR A 54 9.78 5.42 12.18
N ALA A 55 10.19 5.58 13.44
CA ALA A 55 9.92 4.56 14.46
C ALA A 55 8.41 4.27 14.63
N GLU A 56 7.55 5.27 14.44
CA GLU A 56 6.09 5.13 14.54
C GLU A 56 5.56 4.29 13.37
N GLU A 57 5.83 4.70 12.14
CA GLU A 57 5.46 3.97 10.92
C GLU A 57 6.02 2.53 10.91
N ALA A 58 7.24 2.33 11.41
CA ALA A 58 7.85 1.01 11.53
C ALA A 58 7.12 0.12 12.55
N SER A 59 6.62 0.68 13.65
CA SER A 59 5.84 -0.07 14.64
C SER A 59 4.48 -0.48 14.10
N GLU A 60 3.84 0.41 13.34
CA GLU A 60 2.58 0.15 12.65
C GLU A 60 2.75 -0.90 11.56
N TYR A 61 3.80 -0.79 10.76
CA TYR A 61 4.13 -1.77 9.72
C TYR A 61 4.31 -3.18 10.30
N LEU A 62 4.94 -3.28 11.47
CA LEU A 62 5.14 -4.55 12.18
C LEU A 62 3.92 -5.01 12.98
N GLU A 63 2.88 -4.19 13.07
CA GLU A 63 1.65 -4.44 13.85
C GLU A 63 1.96 -4.75 15.33
N VAL A 64 2.88 -3.98 15.92
CA VAL A 64 3.27 -4.10 17.33
C VAL A 64 3.20 -2.77 18.06
N SER A 65 3.05 -2.81 19.38
CA SER A 65 3.13 -1.60 20.20
C SER A 65 4.50 -0.93 20.08
N MET A 66 4.55 0.40 20.21
CA MET A 66 5.81 1.16 20.28
C MET A 66 6.76 0.68 21.38
N SER A 67 6.22 0.17 22.50
CA SER A 67 7.05 -0.44 23.57
C SER A 67 7.75 -1.71 23.10
N THR A 68 7.05 -2.56 22.34
CA THR A 68 7.61 -3.78 21.76
C THR A 68 8.61 -3.44 20.65
N PHE A 69 8.30 -2.46 19.81
CA PHE A 69 9.21 -1.97 18.79
C PHE A 69 10.52 -1.46 19.40
N ARG A 70 10.45 -0.56 20.40
CA ARG A 70 11.63 -0.07 21.12
C ARG A 70 12.46 -1.18 21.75
N ARG A 71 11.82 -2.24 22.26
CA ARG A 71 12.52 -3.44 22.76
C ARG A 71 13.27 -4.18 21.65
N TYR A 72 12.73 -4.26 20.44
CA TYR A 72 13.44 -4.85 19.30
C TYR A 72 14.68 -4.02 18.92
N VAL A 73 14.56 -2.70 18.92
CA VAL A 73 15.69 -1.80 18.65
C VAL A 73 16.76 -1.90 19.74
N ALA A 74 16.35 -1.85 21.02
CA ALA A 74 17.27 -1.94 22.17
C ALA A 74 18.01 -3.29 22.23
N ASN A 75 17.37 -4.38 21.82
CA ASN A 75 17.99 -5.70 21.75
C ASN A 75 18.73 -5.96 20.43
N HIS A 76 18.98 -4.92 19.63
CA HIS A 76 19.65 -5.00 18.33
C HIS A 76 19.00 -5.97 17.32
N LYS A 77 17.71 -6.29 17.50
CA LYS A 77 16.94 -7.11 16.56
C LYS A 77 16.51 -6.30 15.32
N LEU A 78 16.40 -4.99 15.47
CA LEU A 78 16.20 -4.01 14.42
C LEU A 78 17.21 -2.89 14.62
N LEU A 79 17.83 -2.43 13.53
CA LEU A 79 18.79 -1.35 13.55
C LEU A 79 18.25 -0.19 12.71
N PRO A 80 18.42 1.07 13.16
CA PRO A 80 18.13 2.22 12.33
C PRO A 80 19.08 2.22 11.12
N ARG A 81 18.52 2.51 9.94
CA ARG A 81 19.28 2.66 8.70
C ARG A 81 19.96 4.01 8.63
N SER A 82 19.26 5.06 9.07
CA SER A 82 19.74 6.43 9.11
C SER A 82 19.15 7.17 10.31
N THR A 83 19.66 8.38 10.56
CA THR A 83 19.14 9.28 11.58
C THR A 83 19.00 10.68 11.02
N VAL A 84 17.82 11.28 11.18
CA VAL A 84 17.57 12.69 10.85
C VAL A 84 17.34 13.44 12.15
N GLY A 85 18.36 14.19 12.58
CA GLY A 85 18.38 14.84 13.89
C GLY A 85 18.36 13.81 15.02
N ARG A 86 17.25 13.75 15.77
CA ARG A 86 17.01 12.74 16.83
C ARG A 86 16.11 11.60 16.37
N SER A 87 15.54 11.69 15.16
CA SER A 87 14.66 10.67 14.63
C SER A 87 15.47 9.54 14.01
N GLN A 88 15.14 8.31 14.37
CA GLN A 88 15.70 7.09 13.77
C GLN A 88 14.80 6.65 12.62
N LEU A 89 15.41 6.38 11.47
CA LEU A 89 14.72 5.87 10.29
C LEU A 89 15.12 4.41 10.03
N PHE A 90 14.16 3.62 9.58
CA PHE A 90 14.29 2.17 9.43
C PHE A 90 13.96 1.77 8.00
N SER A 91 14.83 0.99 7.36
CA SER A 91 14.56 0.55 5.98
C SER A 91 13.34 -0.36 5.93
N VAL A 92 12.42 -0.07 5.00
CA VAL A 92 11.26 -0.94 4.72
C VAL A 92 11.72 -2.36 4.37
N SER A 93 12.85 -2.50 3.69
CA SER A 93 13.40 -3.81 3.32
C SER A 93 13.78 -4.66 4.53
N ASP A 94 14.37 -4.05 5.57
CA ASP A 94 14.73 -4.72 6.82
C ASP A 94 13.50 -5.04 7.66
N LEU A 95 12.54 -4.12 7.73
CA LEU A 95 11.25 -4.34 8.39
C LEU A 95 10.49 -5.51 7.76
N LYS A 96 10.49 -5.61 6.41
CA LYS A 96 9.87 -6.73 5.68
C LYS A 96 10.54 -8.07 6.00
N ARG A 97 11.87 -8.11 6.03
CA ARG A 97 12.64 -9.32 6.43
C ARG A 97 12.31 -9.72 7.87
N PHE A 98 12.28 -8.74 8.77
CA PHE A 98 11.97 -8.96 10.18
C PHE A 98 10.52 -9.44 10.39
N LYS A 99 9.53 -8.84 9.71
CA LYS A 99 8.11 -9.26 9.75
C LYS A 99 7.95 -10.71 9.30
N LYS A 100 8.68 -11.13 8.25
CA LYS A 100 8.69 -12.53 7.80
C LYS A 100 9.27 -13.47 8.86
N ALA A 101 10.39 -13.12 9.48
CA ALA A 101 11.00 -13.91 10.55
C ALA A 101 10.09 -14.03 11.78
N LEU A 102 9.40 -12.94 12.16
CA LEU A 102 8.42 -12.95 13.25
C LEU A 102 7.24 -13.90 12.99
N LYS A 103 6.74 -13.95 11.74
CA LYS A 103 5.67 -14.89 11.36
C LYS A 103 6.16 -16.34 11.42
N ALA A 104 7.37 -16.62 10.94
CA ALA A 104 7.95 -17.95 10.98
C ALA A 104 8.21 -18.47 12.41
N ALA A 105 8.56 -17.59 13.35
CA ALA A 105 8.79 -17.97 14.76
C ALA A 105 7.51 -18.16 15.59
N LYS A 106 6.34 -17.78 15.04
CA LYS A 106 5.03 -17.93 15.70
C LYS A 106 4.26 -19.16 15.23
N GLY A 107 4.69 -19.82 14.16
CA GLY A 107 4.15 -21.09 13.66
C GLY A 107 5.00 -22.26 14.14
#